data_AF-A0A842VC83-F1
#
_entry.id   AF-A0A842VC83-F1
#
_cell.length_a   1.000
_cell.length_b   1.000
_cell.length_c   1.000
_cell.angle_alpha   90.00
_cell.angle_beta   90.00
_cell.angle_gamma   90.00
#
_symmetry.space_group_name_H-M   'P 1'
#
loop_
_entity.id
_entity.type
_entity.pdbx_description
1 polymer ?
#
loop_
_entity_poly.entity_id
_entity_poly.type
_entity_poly.pdbx_seq_one_letter_code
_entity_poly.pdbx_strand_id
1 'polypeptide(L)'
;MTIRQLFHLKHKGIVPMQKTSQFIIILILLFQIQLFAQIDNQFQRPRLNLQKITDSGGELSPAQAAYDVTFYDLDLNIDPPAKSIDGSLTAVVKLVAGIDSLVLDLFDTFTVDSVLVKINNGTASPAEFVHSA
;
A
#
# COMPACT_ATOMS: atom_id res chain seq x y z
N MET A 1 -18.26 43.93 74.04
CA MET A 1 -17.02 44.69 73.81
C MET A 1 -16.03 43.74 73.17
N THR A 2 -15.78 43.94 71.88
CA THR A 2 -15.14 42.98 70.96
C THR A 2 -13.70 43.40 70.71
N ILE A 3 -12.74 42.50 70.89
CA ILE A 3 -11.36 42.72 70.41
C ILE A 3 -10.95 41.53 69.55
N ARG A 4 -10.68 41.87 68.29
CA ARG A 4 -10.32 40.99 67.17
C ARG A 4 -8.87 40.54 67.30
N GLN A 5 -8.61 39.25 67.14
CA GLN A 5 -7.26 38.69 67.00
C GLN A 5 -6.73 38.98 65.58
N LEU A 6 -5.54 39.58 65.51
CA LEU A 6 -4.84 40.00 64.30
C LEU A 6 -4.05 38.81 63.73
N PHE A 7 -4.42 38.31 62.55
CA PHE A 7 -3.67 37.26 61.85
C PHE A 7 -2.47 37.84 61.11
N HIS A 8 -1.26 37.46 61.49
CA HIS A 8 -0.04 37.73 60.73
C HIS A 8 0.12 36.70 59.58
N LEU A 9 -0.14 37.13 58.35
CA LEU A 9 0.19 36.38 57.13
C LEU A 9 1.67 36.61 56.77
N LYS A 10 2.50 35.57 56.93
CA LYS A 10 3.89 35.57 56.46
C LYS A 10 3.91 35.34 54.94
N HIS A 11 4.15 36.39 54.16
CA HIS A 11 4.41 36.27 52.72
C HIS A 11 5.70 35.48 52.49
N LYS A 12 5.58 34.30 51.88
CA LYS A 12 6.72 33.49 51.42
C LYS A 12 7.35 34.18 50.21
N GLY A 13 8.63 34.56 50.33
CA GLY A 13 9.34 35.42 49.38
C GLY A 13 9.33 34.93 47.94
N ILE A 14 9.28 35.90 47.02
CA ILE A 14 9.48 35.74 45.59
C ILE A 14 10.93 35.29 45.36
N VAL A 15 11.13 34.10 44.83
CA VAL A 15 12.46 33.56 44.54
C VAL A 15 13.07 34.33 43.35
N PRO A 16 14.32 34.83 43.42
CA PRO A 16 14.95 35.54 42.31
C PRO A 16 15.22 34.60 41.13
N MET A 17 14.44 34.77 40.07
CA MET A 17 14.48 33.97 38.85
C MET A 17 15.52 34.54 37.86
N GLN A 18 16.81 34.24 38.06
CA GLN A 18 17.84 34.61 37.08
C GLN A 18 18.77 33.46 36.67
N LYS A 19 18.92 32.40 37.49
CA LYS A 19 19.72 31.21 37.11
C LYS A 19 18.90 29.99 36.71
N THR A 20 17.72 29.81 37.30
CA THR A 20 16.88 28.61 37.08
C THR A 20 16.20 28.59 35.70
N SER A 21 15.86 29.76 35.15
CA SER A 21 15.21 29.88 33.83
C SER A 21 16.11 29.44 32.67
N GLN A 22 17.42 29.74 32.76
CA GLN A 22 18.38 29.35 31.71
C GLN A 22 18.57 27.83 31.63
N PHE A 23 18.56 27.12 32.77
CA PHE A 23 18.63 25.66 32.78
C PHE A 23 17.40 25.01 32.15
N ILE A 24 16.21 25.59 32.34
CA ILE A 24 14.96 25.08 31.76
C ILE A 24 14.98 25.24 30.23
N ILE A 25 15.47 26.37 29.72
CA ILE A 25 15.57 26.61 28.26
C ILE A 25 16.57 25.65 27.61
N ILE A 26 17.73 25.40 28.24
CA ILE A 26 18.72 24.43 27.75
C ILE A 26 18.15 23.01 27.76
N LEU A 27 17.40 22.64 28.81
CA LEU A 27 16.74 21.33 28.89
C LEU A 27 15.67 21.15 27.80
N ILE A 28 14.88 22.20 27.51
CA ILE A 28 13.88 22.19 26.44
C ILE A 28 14.54 22.09 25.05
N LEU A 29 15.65 22.80 24.83
CA LEU A 29 16.42 22.72 23.58
C LEU A 29 17.04 21.33 23.36
N LEU A 30 17.55 20.69 24.43
CA LEU A 30 18.07 19.31 24.36
C LEU A 30 16.98 18.28 24.08
N PHE A 31 15.75 18.52 24.55
CA PHE A 31 14.61 17.64 24.32
C PHE A 31 14.13 17.64 22.85
N GLN A 32 14.26 18.76 22.12
CA GLN A 32 13.89 18.82 20.70
C GLN A 32 14.77 17.92 19.80
N ILE A 33 16.02 17.67 20.20
CA ILE A 33 16.95 16.85 19.42
C ILE A 33 16.50 15.37 19.40
N GLN A 34 15.79 14.91 20.43
CA GLN A 34 15.27 13.54 20.52
C GLN A 34 14.07 13.28 19.60
N LEU A 35 13.39 14.33 19.09
CA LEU A 35 12.27 14.17 18.15
C LEU A 35 12.75 13.82 16.72
N PHE A 36 13.93 14.28 16.29
CA PHE A 36 14.44 14.03 14.94
C PHE A 36 14.96 12.60 14.73
N ALA A 37 15.30 11.88 15.81
CA ALA A 37 15.79 10.50 15.72
C ALA A 37 14.70 9.47 15.35
N GLN A 38 13.42 9.85 15.33
CA GLN A 38 12.33 8.95 14.99
C GLN A 38 11.92 8.98 13.50
N ILE A 39 12.44 9.92 12.70
CA ILE A 39 12.05 10.04 11.30
C ILE A 39 12.72 8.97 10.42
N ASP A 40 13.90 8.47 10.80
CA ASP A 40 14.70 7.56 9.96
C ASP A 40 14.29 6.06 10.08
N ASN A 41 13.55 5.69 11.13
CA ASN A 41 13.15 4.30 11.37
C ASN A 41 11.77 3.91 10.80
N GLN A 42 11.02 4.84 10.20
CA GLN A 42 9.72 4.52 9.58
C GLN A 42 9.87 3.91 8.17
N PHE A 43 11.07 3.90 7.60
CA PHE A 43 11.36 3.23 6.32
C PHE A 43 11.96 1.83 6.47
N GLN A 44 11.95 1.25 7.67
CA GLN A 44 12.13 -0.19 7.85
C GLN A 44 10.82 -0.88 7.47
N ARG A 45 10.54 -0.95 6.16
CA ARG A 45 9.55 -1.89 5.62
C ARG A 45 9.95 -3.26 6.19
N PRO A 46 9.05 -4.02 6.85
CA PRO A 46 9.29 -5.43 7.07
C PRO A 46 9.73 -5.97 5.72
N ARG A 47 10.91 -6.60 5.63
CA ARG A 47 11.22 -7.38 4.44
C ARG A 47 10.15 -8.46 4.43
N LEU A 48 9.07 -8.23 3.68
CA LEU A 48 8.14 -9.26 3.28
C LEU A 48 9.03 -10.44 2.89
N ASN A 49 8.72 -11.61 3.41
CA ASN A 49 9.36 -12.83 2.95
C ASN A 49 8.99 -12.96 1.46
N LEU A 50 9.81 -12.37 0.60
CA LEU A 50 9.65 -12.29 -0.86
C LEU A 50 9.91 -13.67 -1.49
N GLN A 51 9.77 -14.78 -0.76
CA GLN A 51 9.97 -16.12 -1.31
C GLN A 51 8.94 -16.51 -2.36
N LYS A 52 7.85 -15.74 -2.52
CA LYS A 52 7.16 -15.68 -3.80
C LYS A 52 7.64 -14.44 -4.55
N ILE A 53 8.89 -14.47 -5.02
CA ILE A 53 9.21 -13.74 -6.25
C ILE A 53 8.30 -14.46 -7.24
N THR A 54 7.26 -13.74 -7.64
CA THR A 54 6.39 -14.17 -8.72
C THR A 54 7.30 -14.26 -9.94
N ASP A 55 7.75 -15.47 -10.27
CA ASP A 55 8.66 -15.73 -11.37
C ASP A 55 7.89 -15.48 -12.67
N SER A 56 7.80 -14.20 -13.06
CA SER A 56 7.24 -13.78 -14.33
C SER A 56 8.38 -13.75 -15.34
N GLY A 57 8.28 -14.55 -16.40
CA GLY A 57 9.22 -14.53 -17.53
C GLY A 57 10.07 -15.78 -17.74
N GLY A 58 9.66 -16.93 -17.20
CA GLY A 58 10.22 -18.24 -17.58
C GLY A 58 9.90 -18.63 -19.03
N GLU A 59 10.34 -19.82 -19.45
CA GLU A 59 10.00 -20.34 -20.77
C GLU A 59 8.48 -20.46 -20.93
N LEU A 60 7.95 -20.01 -22.07
CA LEU A 60 6.54 -20.13 -22.37
C LEU A 60 6.15 -21.60 -22.49
N SER A 61 5.05 -21.97 -21.85
CA SER A 61 4.42 -23.26 -22.14
C SER A 61 4.03 -23.35 -23.63
N PRO A 62 3.92 -24.55 -24.22
CA PRO A 62 3.47 -24.70 -25.61
C PRO A 62 2.12 -24.01 -25.89
N ALA A 63 1.21 -23.99 -24.91
CA ALA A 63 -0.07 -23.31 -25.03
C ALA A 63 0.07 -21.78 -25.09
N GLN A 64 0.93 -21.19 -24.25
CA GLN A 64 1.20 -19.75 -24.27
C GLN A 64 2.02 -19.34 -25.50
N ALA A 65 2.92 -20.19 -25.98
CA ALA A 65 3.73 -19.95 -27.18
C ALA A 65 2.91 -20.02 -28.49
N ALA A 66 1.70 -20.58 -28.44
CA ALA A 66 0.83 -20.72 -29.61
C ALA A 66 0.13 -19.41 -30.01
N TYR A 67 0.27 -18.35 -29.22
CA TYR A 67 -0.25 -17.02 -29.51
C TYR A 67 0.75 -15.94 -29.10
N ASP A 68 0.59 -14.75 -29.69
CA ASP A 68 1.37 -13.56 -29.42
C ASP A 68 0.43 -12.44 -28.97
N VAL A 69 0.66 -11.90 -27.77
CA VAL A 69 -0.13 -10.78 -27.27
C VAL A 69 0.49 -9.49 -27.77
N THR A 70 -0.26 -8.76 -28.59
CA THR A 70 0.22 -7.52 -29.20
C THR A 70 -0.16 -6.28 -28.40
N PHE A 71 -1.21 -6.38 -27.58
CA PHE A 71 -1.67 -5.27 -26.75
C PHE A 71 -2.47 -5.76 -25.55
N TYR A 72 -2.36 -5.04 -24.44
CA TYR A 72 -3.24 -5.16 -23.29
C TYR A 72 -3.87 -3.80 -23.01
N ASP A 73 -5.19 -3.77 -22.92
CA ASP A 73 -5.94 -2.67 -22.33
C ASP A 73 -6.31 -3.05 -20.90
N LEU A 74 -5.84 -2.28 -19.92
CA LEU A 74 -6.08 -2.51 -18.50
C LEU A 74 -6.93 -1.37 -17.96
N ASP A 75 -8.19 -1.65 -17.67
CA ASP A 75 -9.07 -0.73 -16.94
C ASP A 75 -9.13 -1.19 -15.49
N LEU A 76 -8.53 -0.41 -14.58
CA LEU A 76 -8.33 -0.76 -13.19
C LEU A 76 -9.02 0.23 -12.27
N ASN A 77 -9.82 -0.29 -11.35
CA ASN A 77 -10.32 0.42 -10.20
C ASN A 77 -9.51 0.02 -8.96
N ILE A 78 -8.95 1.01 -8.28
CA ILE A 78 -8.07 0.80 -7.12
C ILE A 78 -8.66 1.53 -5.93
N ASP A 79 -8.90 0.80 -4.84
CA ASP A 79 -9.34 1.36 -3.56
C ASP A 79 -8.24 1.15 -2.50
N PRO A 80 -7.42 2.19 -2.21
CA PRO A 80 -6.36 2.09 -1.22
C PRO A 80 -6.88 1.87 0.23
N PRO A 81 -7.94 2.56 0.71
CA PRO A 81 -8.56 2.26 1.99
C PRO A 81 -8.99 0.80 2.15
N ALA A 82 -9.69 0.24 1.16
CA ALA A 82 -10.15 -1.16 1.19
C ALA A 82 -9.04 -2.16 0.85
N LYS A 83 -7.91 -1.68 0.31
CA LYS A 83 -6.80 -2.50 -0.22
C LYS A 83 -7.29 -3.49 -1.28
N SER A 84 -8.23 -3.07 -2.11
CA SER A 84 -8.77 -3.87 -3.19
C SER A 84 -8.42 -3.27 -4.54
N ILE A 85 -8.39 -4.15 -5.53
CA ILE A 85 -8.22 -3.82 -6.93
C ILE A 85 -9.19 -4.70 -7.72
N ASP A 86 -9.91 -4.09 -8.65
CA ASP A 86 -10.83 -4.75 -9.56
C ASP A 86 -10.75 -4.07 -10.93
N GLY A 87 -11.44 -4.62 -11.94
CA GLY A 87 -11.44 -4.05 -13.27
C GLY A 87 -11.54 -5.08 -14.38
N SER A 88 -11.06 -4.72 -15.57
CA SER A 88 -11.10 -5.57 -16.74
C SER A 88 -9.79 -5.52 -17.54
N LEU A 89 -9.51 -6.63 -18.23
CA LEU A 89 -8.38 -6.76 -19.15
C LEU A 89 -8.92 -7.11 -20.54
N THR A 90 -8.54 -6.31 -21.54
CA THR A 90 -8.67 -6.71 -22.94
C THR A 90 -7.30 -7.08 -23.49
N ALA A 91 -7.09 -8.37 -23.76
CA ALA A 91 -5.90 -8.85 -24.45
C ALA A 91 -6.15 -8.94 -25.96
N VAL A 92 -5.33 -8.25 -26.75
CA VAL A 92 -5.33 -8.37 -28.21
C VAL A 92 -4.27 -9.38 -28.60
N VAL A 93 -4.71 -10.45 -29.25
CA VAL A 93 -3.90 -11.64 -29.48
C VAL A 93 -3.87 -12.02 -30.95
N LYS A 94 -2.69 -12.42 -31.41
CA LYS A 94 -2.46 -13.03 -32.72
C LYS A 94 -2.13 -14.51 -32.52
N LEU A 95 -2.92 -15.39 -33.13
CA LEU A 95 -2.59 -16.82 -33.11
C LEU A 95 -1.39 -17.11 -34.01
N VAL A 96 -0.40 -17.82 -33.46
CA VAL A 96 0.80 -18.29 -34.15
C VAL A 96 0.61 -19.75 -34.60
N ALA A 97 -0.17 -20.52 -33.85
CA ALA A 97 -0.62 -21.86 -34.19
C ALA A 97 -2.12 -22.03 -33.85
N GLY A 98 -2.73 -23.14 -34.30
CA GLY A 98 -4.09 -23.49 -33.90
C GLY A 98 -4.15 -23.83 -32.40
N ILE A 99 -5.16 -23.31 -31.71
CA ILE A 99 -5.39 -23.55 -30.29
C ILE A 99 -6.85 -23.93 -30.01
N ASP A 100 -7.05 -24.80 -29.03
CA ASP A 100 -8.37 -25.10 -28.47
C ASP A 100 -8.66 -24.29 -27.20
N SER A 101 -7.60 -23.79 -26.55
CA SER A 101 -7.69 -22.98 -25.32
C SER A 101 -6.62 -21.89 -25.31
N LEU A 102 -6.97 -20.74 -24.76
CA LEU A 102 -6.05 -19.62 -24.52
C LEU A 102 -5.77 -19.54 -23.02
N VAL A 103 -4.51 -19.71 -22.65
CA VAL A 103 -4.07 -19.77 -21.25
C VAL A 103 -3.43 -18.44 -20.86
N LEU A 104 -3.98 -17.72 -19.88
CA LEU A 104 -3.37 -16.53 -19.29
C LEU A 104 -3.02 -16.81 -17.83
N ASP A 105 -1.85 -16.31 -17.41
CA ASP A 105 -1.46 -16.38 -16.00
C ASP A 105 -2.23 -15.34 -15.20
N LEU A 106 -2.85 -15.79 -14.11
CA LEU A 106 -3.56 -14.95 -13.16
C LEU A 106 -3.23 -15.44 -11.75
N PHE A 107 -2.89 -14.54 -10.84
CA PHE A 107 -2.69 -14.93 -9.45
C PHE A 107 -4.00 -15.38 -8.81
N ASP A 108 -3.92 -16.44 -8.01
CA ASP A 108 -5.05 -17.07 -7.29
C ASP A 108 -5.81 -16.12 -6.34
N THR A 109 -5.22 -14.97 -6.00
CA THR A 109 -5.88 -13.92 -5.22
C THR A 109 -7.00 -13.23 -6.02
N PHE A 110 -6.97 -13.30 -7.35
CA PHE A 110 -7.97 -12.69 -8.22
C PHE A 110 -9.04 -13.71 -8.61
N THR A 111 -10.28 -13.22 -8.73
CA THR A 111 -11.40 -13.98 -9.25
C THR A 111 -11.79 -13.45 -10.63
N VAL A 112 -12.15 -14.36 -11.55
CA VAL A 112 -12.66 -14.00 -12.88
C VAL A 112 -14.18 -14.11 -12.87
N ASP A 113 -14.85 -13.00 -13.16
CA ASP A 113 -16.32 -12.96 -13.18
C ASP A 113 -16.88 -13.40 -14.54
N SER A 114 -16.24 -13.00 -15.64
CA SER A 114 -16.67 -13.36 -16.99
C SER A 114 -15.53 -13.24 -18.00
N VAL A 115 -15.65 -13.96 -19.11
CA VAL A 115 -14.74 -13.86 -20.26
C VAL A 115 -15.57 -13.67 -21.53
N LEU A 116 -15.17 -12.69 -22.33
CA LEU A 116 -15.71 -12.46 -23.67
C LEU A 116 -14.60 -12.68 -24.69
N VAL A 117 -14.92 -13.33 -25.80
CA VAL A 117 -14.01 -13.53 -26.92
C VAL A 117 -14.58 -12.87 -28.16
N LYS A 118 -13.72 -12.14 -28.86
CA LYS A 118 -14.01 -11.58 -30.17
C LYS A 118 -12.95 -12.06 -31.15
N ILE A 119 -13.38 -12.77 -32.19
CA ILE A 119 -12.48 -13.26 -33.24
C ILE A 119 -12.54 -12.28 -34.40
N ASN A 120 -11.38 -11.72 -34.78
CA ASN A 120 -11.26 -10.71 -35.84
C ASN A 120 -12.26 -9.54 -35.64
N ASN A 121 -13.03 -9.20 -36.67
CA ASN A 121 -14.03 -8.14 -36.63
C ASN A 121 -15.42 -8.66 -36.21
N GLY A 122 -15.50 -9.85 -35.60
CA GLY A 122 -16.75 -10.43 -35.12
C GLY A 122 -17.35 -9.67 -33.94
N THR A 123 -18.51 -10.15 -33.50
CA THR A 123 -19.14 -9.69 -32.25
C THR A 123 -18.50 -10.42 -31.07
N ALA A 124 -18.31 -9.72 -29.95
CA ALA A 124 -17.86 -10.36 -28.72
C ALA A 124 -18.95 -11.30 -28.20
N SER A 125 -18.57 -12.51 -27.82
CA SER A 125 -19.46 -13.52 -27.26
C SER A 125 -18.89 -14.07 -25.96
N PRO A 126 -19.73 -14.50 -25.00
CA PRO A 126 -19.27 -15.20 -23.81
C PRO A 126 -18.44 -16.44 -24.17
N ALA A 127 -17.39 -16.67 -23.39
CA ALA A 127 -16.57 -17.88 -23.49
C ALA A 127 -16.55 -18.60 -22.14
N GLU A 128 -16.49 -19.93 -22.20
CA GLU A 128 -16.21 -20.73 -21.03
C GLU A 128 -14.76 -20.51 -20.59
N PHE A 129 -14.53 -20.47 -19.28
CA PHE A 129 -13.21 -20.36 -18.71
C PHE A 129 -13.09 -21.28 -17.49
N VAL A 130 -11.87 -21.73 -17.23
CA VAL A 130 -11.52 -22.46 -16.02
C VAL A 130 -10.41 -21.69 -15.33
N HIS A 131 -10.62 -21.35 -14.07
CA HIS A 131 -9.58 -20.80 -13.21
C HIS A 131 -9.03 -21.93 -12.34
N SER A 132 -7.80 -22.35 -12.63
CA SER A 132 -7.07 -23.31 -11.80
C SER A 132 -6.13 -22.55 -10.88
N ALA A 133 -6.47 -22.53 -9.59
CA ALA A 133 -5.61 -22.06 -8.51
C ALA A 133 -4.62 -23.15 -8.07
#